data_AF-A0A2D6MGT1-F1
#
_entry.id   AF-A0A2D6MGT1-F1
#
_cell.length_a   1.000
_cell.length_b   1.000
_cell.length_c   1.000
_cell.angle_alpha   90.00
_cell.angle_beta   90.00
_cell.angle_gamma   90.00
#
_symmetry.space_group_name_H-M   'P 1'
#
loop_
_entity.id
_entity.type
_entity.pdbx_description
1 polymer ?
#
loop_
_entity_poly.entity_id
_entity_poly.type
_entity_poly.pdbx_seq_one_letter_code
_entity_poly.pdbx_strand_id
1 'polypeptide(L)'
;MDRLKKMYEQQNAFISLMQKHRSHPEVPLDITEKKSQQFLRMLAYECMGELFESNILLKNSKYHRATEVTEFDRDAYVEELCDVLHYFFGIVICSGISSDELFDTYMSKGKINVERILGGY
;
A
#
# COMPACT_ATOMS: atom_id res chain seq x y z
N MET A 1 1.89 -17.31 13.37
CA MET A 1 2.55 -16.37 12.45
C MET A 1 1.76 -15.07 12.48
N ASP A 2 2.44 -13.95 12.67
CA ASP A 2 1.80 -12.62 12.66
C ASP A 2 1.14 -12.32 11.29
N ARG A 3 0.01 -11.60 11.29
CA ARG A 3 -0.78 -11.34 10.08
C ARG A 3 -0.05 -10.41 9.12
N LEU A 4 0.61 -9.36 9.62
CA LEU A 4 1.40 -8.45 8.81
C LEU A 4 2.56 -9.21 8.16
N LYS A 5 3.31 -9.97 8.96
CA LYS A 5 4.38 -10.84 8.47
C LYS A 5 3.91 -11.83 7.40
N LYS A 6 2.73 -12.45 7.58
CA LYS A 6 2.15 -13.35 6.58
C LYS A 6 1.88 -12.65 5.24
N MET A 7 1.28 -11.46 5.27
CA MET A 7 1.01 -10.68 4.04
C MET A 7 2.30 -10.22 3.36
N TYR A 8 3.27 -9.74 4.15
CA TYR A 8 4.58 -9.35 3.65
C TYR A 8 5.31 -10.51 2.97
N GLU A 9 5.36 -11.68 3.62
CA GLU A 9 6.03 -12.86 3.06
C GLU A 9 5.34 -13.37 1.79
N GLN A 10 4.00 -13.32 1.74
CA GLN A 10 3.26 -13.64 0.53
C GLN A 10 3.61 -12.70 -0.63
N GLN A 11 3.66 -11.39 -0.39
CA GLN A 11 4.04 -10.42 -1.42
C GLN A 11 5.50 -10.59 -1.86
N ASN A 12 6.40 -10.87 -0.92
CA ASN A 12 7.81 -11.11 -1.24
C ASN A 12 7.97 -12.36 -2.13
N ALA A 13 7.26 -13.44 -1.81
CA ALA A 13 7.23 -14.63 -2.65
C ALA A 13 6.67 -14.34 -4.06
N PHE A 14 5.64 -13.49 -4.16
CA PHE A 14 5.10 -13.06 -5.45
C PHE A 14 6.12 -12.23 -6.26
N ILE A 15 6.85 -11.31 -5.63
CA ILE A 15 7.93 -10.55 -6.28
C ILE A 15 9.02 -11.50 -6.80
N SER A 16 9.41 -12.51 -6.04
CA SER A 16 10.36 -13.53 -6.51
C SER A 16 9.85 -14.28 -7.74
N LEU A 17 8.55 -14.57 -7.83
CA LEU A 17 7.96 -15.14 -9.04
C LEU A 17 8.02 -14.17 -10.22
N MET A 18 7.77 -12.87 -9.99
CA MET A 18 7.89 -11.85 -11.03
C MET A 18 9.34 -11.69 -11.51
N GLN A 19 10.34 -11.77 -10.64
CA GLN A 19 11.76 -11.75 -11.03
C GLN A 19 12.14 -12.96 -11.89
N LYS A 20 11.56 -14.13 -11.58
CA LYS A 20 11.84 -15.38 -12.32
C LYS A 20 11.15 -15.44 -13.69
N HIS A 21 9.95 -14.87 -13.81
CA HIS A 21 9.07 -15.08 -14.96
C HIS A 21 8.76 -13.82 -15.77
N ARG A 22 9.14 -12.64 -15.28
CA ARG A 22 8.91 -11.32 -15.87
C ARG A 22 10.16 -10.44 -15.68
N SER A 23 10.10 -9.20 -16.16
CA SER A 23 11.19 -8.23 -16.09
C SER A 23 11.16 -7.39 -14.80
N HIS A 24 10.86 -8.00 -13.64
CA HIS A 24 10.90 -7.30 -12.37
C HIS A 24 12.36 -7.14 -11.90
N PRO A 25 12.78 -5.97 -11.40
CA PRO A 25 14.15 -5.78 -10.92
C PRO A 25 14.48 -6.68 -9.73
N GLU A 26 15.78 -6.95 -9.55
CA GLU A 26 16.30 -7.56 -8.32
C GLU A 26 16.01 -6.66 -7.11
N VAL A 27 15.63 -7.25 -5.98
CA VAL A 27 15.31 -6.54 -4.74
C VAL A 27 16.21 -7.04 -3.60
N PRO A 28 16.55 -6.19 -2.60
CA PRO A 28 16.14 -4.79 -2.47
C PRO A 28 16.85 -3.88 -3.48
N LEU A 29 16.19 -2.78 -3.84
CA LEU A 29 16.77 -1.77 -4.72
C LEU A 29 17.74 -0.87 -3.95
N ASP A 30 18.80 -0.43 -4.60
CA ASP A 30 19.59 0.70 -4.09
C ASP A 30 18.83 2.00 -4.33
N ILE A 31 18.18 2.53 -3.28
CA ILE A 31 17.34 3.73 -3.34
C ILE A 31 18.13 5.03 -3.58
N THR A 32 19.47 4.98 -3.55
CA THR A 32 20.32 6.12 -3.92
C THR A 32 20.41 6.29 -5.44
N GLU A 33 20.09 5.24 -6.21
CA GLU A 33 20.13 5.28 -7.67
C GLU A 33 18.86 5.88 -8.29
N LYS A 34 19.04 6.70 -9.32
CA LYS A 34 17.94 7.33 -10.07
C LYS A 34 16.92 6.33 -10.60
N LYS A 35 17.35 5.18 -11.16
CA LYS A 35 16.46 4.16 -11.72
C LYS A 35 15.57 3.52 -10.65
N SER A 36 16.12 3.27 -9.47
CA SER A 36 15.39 2.71 -8.32
C SER A 36 14.32 3.67 -7.83
N GLN A 37 14.66 4.96 -7.71
CA GLN A 37 13.70 5.99 -7.34
C GLN A 37 12.59 6.15 -8.40
N GLN A 38 12.92 6.06 -9.69
CA GLN A 38 11.92 6.07 -10.76
C GLN A 38 10.97 4.88 -10.67
N PHE A 39 11.49 3.67 -10.41
CA PHE A 39 10.69 2.47 -10.26
C PHE A 39 9.80 2.51 -9.00
N LEU A 40 10.32 2.91 -7.85
CA LEU A 40 9.53 3.08 -6.63
C LEU A 40 8.43 4.12 -6.81
N ARG A 41 8.72 5.22 -7.52
CA ARG A 41 7.71 6.23 -7.84
C ARG A 41 6.64 5.69 -8.79
N MET A 42 7.00 4.87 -9.76
CA MET A 42 6.04 4.17 -10.61
C MET A 42 5.12 3.27 -9.77
N LEU A 43 5.67 2.43 -8.89
CA LEU A 43 4.87 1.59 -7.98
C LEU A 43 3.92 2.43 -7.10
N ALA A 44 4.37 3.60 -6.64
CA ALA A 44 3.52 4.52 -5.88
C ALA A 44 2.35 5.07 -6.72
N TYR A 45 2.56 5.33 -8.02
CA TYR A 45 1.47 5.71 -8.91
C TYR A 45 0.49 4.58 -9.15
N GLU A 46 0.96 3.35 -9.37
CA GLU A 46 0.07 2.18 -9.48
C GLU A 46 -0.74 1.98 -8.19
N CYS A 47 -0.10 2.07 -7.02
CA CYS A 47 -0.77 2.03 -5.72
C CYS A 47 -1.88 3.08 -5.58
N MET A 48 -1.63 4.29 -6.07
CA MET A 48 -2.65 5.36 -6.09
C MET A 48 -3.76 5.07 -7.11
N GLY A 49 -3.43 4.41 -8.22
CA GLY A 49 -4.40 3.92 -9.21
C GLY A 49 -5.48 3.08 -8.54
N GLU A 50 -5.08 2.01 -7.84
CA GLU A 50 -6.01 1.11 -7.13
C GLU A 50 -6.83 1.86 -6.06
N LEU A 51 -6.22 2.83 -5.36
CA LEU A 51 -6.95 3.65 -4.41
C LEU A 51 -8.02 4.52 -5.13
N PHE A 52 -7.74 5.02 -6.33
CA PHE A 52 -8.73 5.72 -7.14
C PHE A 52 -9.82 4.79 -7.67
N GLU A 53 -9.52 3.55 -8.00
CA GLU A 53 -10.53 2.53 -8.37
C GLU A 53 -11.51 2.31 -7.20
N SER A 54 -10.99 2.18 -5.98
CA SER A 54 -11.83 2.11 -4.78
C SER A 54 -12.72 3.35 -4.60
N ASN A 55 -12.21 4.55 -4.91
CA ASN A 55 -12.98 5.80 -4.82
C ASN A 55 -14.11 5.85 -5.85
N ILE A 56 -13.91 5.27 -7.04
CA ILE A 56 -14.92 5.21 -8.09
C ILE A 56 -16.15 4.40 -7.63
N LEU A 57 -15.98 3.44 -6.72
CA LEU A 57 -17.07 2.64 -6.15
C LEU A 57 -17.94 3.42 -5.16
N LEU A 58 -17.45 4.55 -4.63
CA LEU A 58 -18.21 5.44 -3.75
C LEU A 58 -19.16 6.33 -4.57
N LYS A 59 -20.22 5.73 -5.13
CA LYS A 59 -21.11 6.38 -6.13
C LYS A 59 -21.84 7.64 -5.63
N ASN A 60 -22.02 7.77 -4.32
CA ASN A 60 -22.64 8.93 -3.66
C ASN A 60 -21.63 10.01 -3.23
N SER A 61 -20.34 9.91 -3.62
CA SER A 61 -19.28 10.88 -3.29
C SER A 61 -19.53 12.30 -3.81
N LYS A 62 -20.32 12.47 -4.87
CA LYS A 62 -20.66 13.78 -5.44
C LYS A 62 -21.78 14.43 -4.63
N TYR A 63 -21.43 15.43 -3.82
CA TYR A 63 -22.39 16.17 -2.97
C TYR A 63 -23.60 16.75 -3.71
N HIS A 64 -23.44 17.07 -5.01
CA HIS A 64 -24.49 17.66 -5.84
C HIS A 64 -25.39 16.63 -6.53
N ARG A 65 -25.19 15.32 -6.29
CA ARG A 65 -26.06 14.28 -6.84
C ARG A 65 -27.43 14.37 -6.16
N ALA A 66 -28.49 14.53 -6.95
CA ALA A 66 -29.86 14.63 -6.43
C ALA A 66 -30.50 13.28 -6.08
N THR A 67 -30.01 12.18 -6.67
CA THR A 67 -30.47 10.82 -6.43
C THR A 67 -29.51 10.05 -5.52
N GLU A 68 -30.01 9.09 -4.77
CA GLU A 68 -29.19 8.21 -3.93
C GLU A 68 -28.97 6.86 -4.64
N VAL A 69 -27.72 6.39 -4.68
CA VAL A 69 -27.39 5.03 -5.09
C VAL A 69 -27.39 4.16 -3.83
N THR A 70 -28.36 3.25 -3.72
CA THR A 70 -28.56 2.40 -2.53
C THR A 70 -27.79 1.08 -2.61
N GLU A 71 -27.40 0.66 -3.81
CA GLU A 71 -26.56 -0.51 -4.04
C GLU A 71 -25.08 -0.15 -3.86
N PHE A 72 -24.36 -0.93 -3.06
CA PHE A 72 -22.93 -0.77 -2.84
C PHE A 72 -22.23 -2.12 -2.99
N ASP A 73 -21.30 -2.19 -3.95
CA ASP A 73 -20.46 -3.37 -4.16
C ASP A 73 -19.32 -3.38 -3.15
N ARG A 74 -19.60 -3.95 -1.98
CA ARG A 74 -18.64 -4.04 -0.89
C ARG A 74 -17.46 -4.93 -1.23
N ASP A 75 -17.69 -6.00 -1.99
CA ASP A 75 -16.66 -6.99 -2.26
C ASP A 75 -15.62 -6.41 -3.22
N ALA A 76 -16.07 -5.76 -4.30
CA ALA A 76 -15.17 -4.99 -5.17
C ALA A 76 -14.40 -3.92 -4.38
N TYR A 77 -15.07 -3.18 -3.49
CA TYR A 77 -14.38 -2.13 -2.72
C TYR A 77 -13.29 -2.69 -1.81
N VAL A 78 -13.50 -3.85 -1.20
CA VAL A 78 -12.48 -4.52 -0.38
C VAL A 78 -11.35 -5.07 -1.23
N GLU A 79 -11.63 -5.57 -2.43
CA GLU A 79 -10.63 -6.05 -3.39
C GLU A 79 -9.67 -4.92 -3.79
N GLU A 80 -10.19 -3.75 -4.19
CA GLU A 80 -9.35 -2.60 -4.56
C GLU A 80 -8.46 -2.14 -3.38
N LEU A 81 -8.97 -2.17 -2.15
CA LEU A 81 -8.17 -1.86 -0.96
C LEU A 81 -7.09 -2.90 -0.68
N CYS A 82 -7.33 -4.17 -1.03
CA CYS A 82 -6.30 -5.22 -0.95
C CYS A 82 -5.23 -5.02 -2.03
N ASP A 83 -5.59 -4.57 -3.23
CA ASP A 83 -4.63 -4.26 -4.29
C ASP A 83 -3.73 -3.08 -3.93
N VAL A 84 -4.29 -2.03 -3.31
CA VAL A 84 -3.51 -0.97 -2.65
C VAL A 84 -2.49 -1.56 -1.67
N LEU A 85 -2.90 -2.55 -0.86
CA LEU A 85 -2.02 -3.17 0.12
C LEU A 85 -0.91 -4.01 -0.55
N HIS A 86 -1.21 -4.71 -1.65
CA HIS A 86 -0.22 -5.43 -2.44
C HIS A 86 0.86 -4.50 -3.01
N TYR A 87 0.47 -3.37 -3.60
CA TYR A 87 1.43 -2.38 -4.07
C TYR A 87 2.20 -1.72 -2.92
N PHE A 88 1.54 -1.42 -1.81
CA PHE A 88 2.22 -0.86 -0.64
C PHE A 88 3.31 -1.80 -0.11
N PHE A 89 3.02 -3.09 0.05
CA PHE A 89 4.06 -4.07 0.38
C PHE A 89 5.14 -4.17 -0.70
N GLY A 90 4.76 -4.06 -1.97
CA GLY A 90 5.71 -3.99 -3.09
C GLY A 90 6.72 -2.84 -2.92
N ILE A 91 6.25 -1.64 -2.58
CA ILE A 91 7.08 -0.46 -2.31
C ILE A 91 8.01 -0.73 -1.12
N VAL A 92 7.48 -1.28 -0.02
CA VAL A 92 8.23 -1.59 1.21
C VAL A 92 9.36 -2.59 0.91
N ILE A 93 9.04 -3.71 0.26
CA ILE A 93 9.98 -4.78 -0.08
C ILE A 93 11.04 -4.28 -1.07
N CYS A 94 10.62 -3.57 -2.13
CA CYS A 94 11.55 -3.01 -3.11
C CYS A 94 12.49 -1.98 -2.48
N SER A 95 12.06 -1.26 -1.45
CA SER A 95 12.88 -0.30 -0.70
C SER A 95 13.83 -0.97 0.31
N GLY A 96 13.79 -2.30 0.46
CA GLY A 96 14.61 -3.03 1.43
C GLY A 96 14.16 -2.91 2.88
N ILE A 97 12.92 -2.49 3.11
CA ILE A 97 12.34 -2.34 4.45
C ILE A 97 11.79 -3.71 4.89
N SER A 98 12.15 -4.15 6.09
CA SER A 98 11.63 -5.38 6.67
C SER A 98 10.24 -5.21 7.28
N SER A 99 9.49 -6.30 7.46
CA SER A 99 8.18 -6.25 8.15
C SER A 99 8.31 -5.80 9.61
N ASP A 100 9.39 -6.18 10.29
CA ASP A 100 9.68 -5.75 11.66
C ASP A 100 9.98 -4.24 11.71
N GLU A 101 10.85 -3.74 10.82
CA GLU A 101 11.15 -2.30 10.72
C GLU A 101 9.91 -1.46 10.42
N LEU A 102 9.05 -1.92 9.50
CA LEU A 102 7.79 -1.26 9.17
C LEU A 102 6.87 -1.19 10.40
N PHE A 103 6.70 -2.32 11.11
CA PHE A 103 5.87 -2.40 12.31
C PHE A 103 6.39 -1.50 13.43
N ASP A 104 7.67 -1.60 13.77
CA ASP A 104 8.27 -0.83 14.86
C ASP A 104 8.19 0.67 14.59
N THR A 105 8.45 1.08 13.34
CA THR A 105 8.33 2.48 12.91
C THR A 105 6.89 2.98 12.99
N TYR A 106 5.93 2.17 12.54
CA TYR A 106 4.51 2.50 12.62
C TYR A 106 4.05 2.70 14.07
N MET A 107 4.40 1.76 14.96
CA MET A 107 4.02 1.80 16.38
C MET A 107 4.66 2.98 17.12
N SER A 108 5.95 3.24 16.87
CA SER A 108 6.66 4.39 17.42
C SER A 108 6.02 5.70 16.98
N LYS A 109 5.70 5.84 15.69
CA LYS A 109 5.02 7.03 15.17
C LYS A 109 3.63 7.22 15.77
N GLY A 110 2.88 6.13 15.96
CA GLY A 110 1.56 6.15 16.60
C GLY A 110 1.63 6.69 18.03
N LYS A 111 2.58 6.20 18.82
CA LYS A 111 2.81 6.68 20.20
C LYS A 111 3.07 8.19 20.23
N ILE A 112 3.96 8.69 19.36
CA ILE A 112 4.25 10.13 19.24
C ILE A 112 2.98 10.93 18.89
N ASN A 113 2.13 10.42 18.01
CA ASN A 113 0.89 11.11 17.63
C ASN A 113 -0.11 11.18 18.80
N VAL A 114 -0.23 10.11 19.59
CA VAL A 114 -1.08 10.12 20.80
C VAL A 114 -0.53 11.10 21.84
N GLU A 115 0.78 11.08 22.09
CA GLU A 115 1.43 12.02 23.00
C GLU A 115 1.23 13.48 22.57
N ARG A 116 1.21 13.79 21.27
CA ARG A 116 0.91 15.14 20.77
C ARG A 116 -0.51 15.59 21.10
N ILE A 117 -1.49 14.71 20.96
CA ILE A 117 -2.90 15.03 21.26
C ILE A 117 -3.10 15.20 22.77
N LEU A 118 -2.51 14.32 23.59
CA LEU A 118 -2.68 14.35 25.05
C LEU A 118 -1.80 15.41 25.73
N GLY A 119 -0.64 15.71 25.16
CA GLY A 119 0.37 16.63 25.70
C GLY A 119 0.07 18.12 25.45
N GLY A 120 -1.02 18.44 24.74
CA GLY A 120 -1.47 19.83 24.58
C GLY A 120 -0.58 20.69 23.67
N TYR A 121 -0.15 20.14 22.53
CA TYR A 121 0.23 21.00 21.40
C TYR A 121 -1.01 21.69 20.81
#